data_AF-A0A7D4Z6W5-F1
#
_entry.id   AF-A0A7D4Z6W5-F1
#
_cell.length_a   1.000
_cell.length_b   1.000
_cell.length_c   1.000
_cell.angle_alpha   90.00
_cell.angle_beta   90.00
_cell.angle_gamma   90.00
#
_symmetry.space_group_name_H-M   'P 1'
#
loop_
_entity.id
_entity.type
_entity.pdbx_description
1 polymer ?
#
loop_
_entity_poly.entity_id
_entity_poly.type
_entity_poly.pdbx_seq_one_letter_code
_entity_poly.pdbx_strand_id
1 'polypeptide(L)'
;MTVLTVESIHSIFEKLIPIFSPYSHYFYWKFPQFELMSRLSRLINAKAHNTLYGFSTILDIIYSYPNSRLKSKEFYLDNIQSWFKSQENKNKSGENNIQLVYGRDSLKGQIVAWKCVFPVESKIKSRQFGFECSSSMSMKNALNQAITYRDISIKSWVDSLK
;
A
#
# COMPACT_ATOMS: atom_id res chain seq x y z
N MET A 1 -8.87 -22.96 32.85
CA MET A 1 -9.06 -21.60 32.31
C MET A 1 -9.13 -21.73 30.80
N THR A 2 -10.28 -21.44 30.19
CA THR A 2 -10.47 -21.56 28.74
C THR A 2 -10.15 -20.22 28.13
N VAL A 3 -9.16 -20.17 27.25
CA VAL A 3 -8.80 -18.95 26.52
C VAL A 3 -9.54 -18.99 25.18
N LEU A 4 -10.37 -17.97 24.93
CA LEU A 4 -10.93 -17.74 23.60
C LEU A 4 -9.99 -16.80 22.84
N THR A 5 -9.37 -17.32 21.78
CA THR A 5 -8.54 -16.52 20.87
C THR A 5 -9.30 -16.30 19.57
N VAL A 6 -9.42 -15.04 19.14
CA VAL A 6 -9.97 -14.69 17.83
C VAL A 6 -8.82 -14.28 16.92
N GLU A 7 -8.65 -15.01 15.82
CA GLU A 7 -7.57 -14.81 14.86
C GLU A 7 -8.14 -14.56 13.45
N SER A 8 -7.25 -14.16 12.54
CA SER A 8 -7.51 -13.70 11.15
C SER A 8 -7.92 -12.23 10.99
N ILE A 9 -7.46 -11.65 9.89
CA ILE A 9 -7.79 -10.28 9.45
C ILE A 9 -9.30 -10.09 9.34
N HIS A 10 -10.00 -11.03 8.71
CA HIS A 10 -11.45 -10.94 8.50
C HIS A 10 -12.21 -10.91 9.84
N SER A 11 -11.94 -11.87 10.73
CA SER A 11 -12.63 -11.91 12.02
C SER A 11 -12.33 -10.68 12.89
N ILE A 12 -11.09 -10.19 12.89
CA ILE A 12 -10.71 -9.06 13.74
C ILE A 12 -11.17 -7.73 13.14
N PHE A 13 -10.82 -7.43 11.89
CA PHE A 13 -11.00 -6.10 11.30
C PHE A 13 -12.35 -5.88 10.63
N GLU A 14 -13.04 -6.94 10.21
CA GLU A 14 -14.35 -6.81 9.56
C GLU A 14 -15.51 -7.14 10.53
N LYS A 15 -15.25 -7.83 11.64
CA LYS A 15 -16.28 -8.19 12.62
C LYS A 15 -16.01 -7.60 14.01
N LEU A 16 -14.90 -7.98 14.64
CA LEU A 16 -14.65 -7.68 16.05
C LEU A 16 -14.44 -6.19 16.34
N ILE A 17 -13.60 -5.50 15.56
CA ILE A 17 -13.36 -4.06 15.72
C ILE A 17 -14.64 -3.24 15.49
N PRO A 18 -15.43 -3.46 14.42
CA PRO A 18 -16.72 -2.82 14.26
C PRO A 18 -17.70 -3.03 15.43
N ILE A 19 -17.75 -4.23 16.00
CA ILE A 19 -18.62 -4.53 17.17
C ILE A 19 -18.19 -3.69 18.38
N PHE A 20 -16.90 -3.54 18.62
CA PHE A 20 -16.40 -2.80 19.79
C PHE A 20 -16.34 -1.28 19.61
N SER A 21 -16.34 -0.78 18.37
CA SER A 21 -16.20 0.65 18.09
C SER A 21 -17.22 1.55 18.80
N PRO A 22 -18.53 1.25 18.80
CA PRO A 22 -19.53 2.03 19.53
C PRO A 22 -19.36 2.01 21.06
N TYR A 23 -18.60 1.03 21.57
CA TYR A 23 -18.39 0.79 23.00
C TYR A 23 -16.94 1.09 23.42
N SER A 24 -16.16 1.74 22.55
CA SER A 24 -14.73 1.96 22.74
C SER A 24 -14.40 2.78 23.99
N HIS A 25 -15.31 3.63 24.46
CA HIS A 25 -15.17 4.39 25.71
C HIS A 25 -15.06 3.51 26.96
N TYR A 26 -15.55 2.26 26.92
CA TYR A 26 -15.41 1.31 28.03
C TYR A 26 -14.04 0.62 28.08
N PHE A 27 -13.14 0.86 27.13
CA PHE A 27 -11.83 0.20 27.11
C PHE A 27 -10.86 0.78 28.15
N TYR A 28 -11.10 1.99 28.68
CA TYR A 28 -10.27 2.64 29.71
C TYR A 28 -8.76 2.49 29.43
N TRP A 29 -8.03 1.69 30.23
CA TRP A 29 -6.59 1.46 30.09
C TRP A 29 -6.19 0.61 28.86
N LYS A 30 -7.15 -0.03 28.19
CA LYS A 30 -6.98 -0.76 26.92
C LYS A 30 -7.34 0.07 25.69
N PHE A 31 -7.78 1.31 25.87
CA PHE A 31 -8.15 2.19 24.75
C PHE A 31 -7.00 2.39 23.74
N PRO A 32 -5.72 2.61 24.16
CA PRO A 32 -4.63 2.78 23.21
C PRO A 32 -4.43 1.58 22.27
N GLN A 33 -4.60 0.36 22.77
CA GLN A 33 -4.51 -0.87 21.97
C GLN A 33 -5.68 -0.99 21.01
N PHE A 34 -6.90 -0.65 21.45
CA PHE A 34 -8.07 -0.60 20.59
C PHE A 34 -7.91 0.45 19.48
N GLU A 35 -7.42 1.64 19.81
CA GLU A 35 -7.15 2.71 18.85
C GLU A 35 -6.14 2.26 17.79
N LEU A 36 -5.01 1.68 18.21
CA LEU A 36 -4.01 1.13 17.29
C LEU A 36 -4.60 0.07 16.35
N MET A 37 -5.39 -0.86 16.88
CA MET A 37 -6.06 -1.89 16.08
C MET A 37 -7.09 -1.31 15.11
N SER A 38 -7.79 -0.25 15.52
CA SER A 38 -8.74 0.47 14.67
C SER A 38 -8.03 1.19 13.53
N ARG A 39 -6.90 1.85 13.80
CA ARG A 39 -6.05 2.49 12.77
C ARG A 39 -5.52 1.47 11.78
N LEU A 40 -5.04 0.32 12.28
CA LEU A 40 -4.58 -0.79 11.45
C LEU A 40 -5.71 -1.36 10.58
N SER A 41 -6.91 -1.55 11.17
CA SER A 41 -8.10 -2.03 10.46
C SER A 41 -8.44 -1.14 9.26
N ARG A 42 -8.41 0.20 9.40
CA ARG A 42 -8.65 1.13 8.29
C ARG A 42 -7.69 0.92 7.12
N LEU A 43 -6.39 0.77 7.40
CA LEU A 43 -5.36 0.54 6.39
C LEU A 43 -5.50 -0.83 5.69
N ILE A 44 -5.80 -1.87 6.47
CA ILE A 44 -5.95 -3.23 5.94
C ILE A 44 -7.21 -3.37 5.09
N ASN A 45 -8.33 -2.83 5.56
CA ASN A 45 -9.61 -2.84 4.84
C ASN A 45 -9.52 -2.05 3.53
N ALA A 46 -8.78 -0.93 3.52
CA ALA A 46 -8.49 -0.15 2.32
C ALA A 46 -7.41 -0.78 1.41
N LYS A 47 -6.89 -1.97 1.73
CA LYS A 47 -5.83 -2.67 0.98
C LYS A 47 -4.54 -1.84 0.84
N ALA A 48 -4.25 -0.94 1.78
CA ALA A 48 -3.03 -0.12 1.75
C ALA A 48 -1.74 -0.95 1.80
N HIS A 49 -1.79 -2.14 2.41
CA HIS A 49 -0.68 -3.10 2.45
C HIS A 49 -0.23 -3.59 1.06
N ASN A 50 -1.03 -3.41 0.01
CA ASN A 50 -0.61 -3.71 -1.36
C ASN A 50 0.38 -2.68 -1.94
N THR A 51 0.66 -1.61 -1.19
CA THR A 51 1.63 -0.58 -1.56
C THR A 51 2.78 -0.57 -0.56
N LEU A 52 4.00 -0.30 -1.04
CA LEU A 52 5.18 -0.24 -0.17
C LEU A 52 5.00 0.78 0.97
N TYR A 53 4.51 1.98 0.65
CA TYR A 53 4.27 3.02 1.65
C TYR A 53 3.20 2.64 2.68
N GLY A 54 2.11 2.01 2.24
CA GLY A 54 1.06 1.54 3.14
C GLY A 54 1.53 0.40 4.03
N PHE A 55 2.32 -0.54 3.52
CA PHE A 55 2.90 -1.62 4.32
C PHE A 55 3.89 -1.07 5.37
N SER A 56 4.79 -0.17 4.97
CA SER A 56 5.71 0.50 5.91
C SER A 56 4.95 1.26 7.01
N THR A 57 3.89 1.97 6.64
CA THR A 57 3.00 2.66 7.60
C THR A 57 2.37 1.69 8.60
N ILE A 58 1.91 0.53 8.13
CA ILE A 58 1.36 -0.52 8.99
C ILE A 58 2.41 -0.99 10.01
N LEU A 59 3.65 -1.22 9.57
CA LEU A 59 4.74 -1.59 10.48
C LEU A 59 5.04 -0.49 11.49
N ASP A 60 5.06 0.77 11.10
CA ASP A 60 5.29 1.88 12.03
C ASP A 60 4.21 1.92 13.13
N ILE A 61 2.94 1.69 12.76
CA ILE A 61 1.84 1.59 13.74
C ILE A 61 2.05 0.41 14.67
N ILE A 62 2.32 -0.79 14.14
CA ILE A 62 2.57 -1.99 14.94
C ILE A 62 3.72 -1.75 15.90
N TYR A 63 4.81 -1.12 15.43
CA TYR A 63 6.04 -0.90 16.20
C TYR A 63 5.95 0.24 17.22
N SER A 64 5.02 1.17 17.05
CA SER A 64 4.77 2.27 18.01
C SER A 64 4.31 1.79 19.38
N TYR A 65 3.67 0.61 19.46
CA TYR A 65 3.27 0.02 20.72
C TYR A 65 4.46 -0.65 21.43
N PRO A 66 4.72 -0.39 22.71
CA PRO A 66 5.81 -1.03 23.43
C PRO A 66 5.47 -2.50 23.70
N ASN A 67 6.20 -3.41 23.04
CA ASN A 67 6.08 -4.85 23.25
C ASN A 67 7.45 -5.52 23.05
N SER A 68 7.68 -6.65 23.73
CA SER A 68 8.85 -7.48 23.49
C SER A 68 8.74 -8.11 22.09
N ARG A 69 9.74 -7.86 21.24
CA ARG A 69 9.78 -8.37 19.86
C ARG A 69 11.11 -9.07 19.61
N LEU A 70 11.06 -10.17 18.87
CA LEU A 70 12.24 -10.94 18.49
C LEU A 70 13.10 -10.25 17.42
N LYS A 71 12.50 -9.36 16.62
CA LYS A 71 13.15 -8.69 15.48
C LYS A 71 12.84 -7.20 15.49
N SER A 72 13.79 -6.41 15.00
CA SER A 72 13.64 -4.96 14.87
C SER A 72 12.65 -4.59 13.75
N LYS A 73 12.22 -3.33 13.73
CA LYS A 73 11.34 -2.81 12.67
C LYS A 73 12.04 -2.86 11.32
N GLU A 74 13.31 -2.48 11.33
CA GLU A 74 14.21 -2.38 10.19
C GLU A 74 14.34 -3.75 9.51
N PHE A 75 14.48 -4.83 10.28
CA PHE A 75 14.51 -6.19 9.74
C PHE A 75 13.28 -6.51 8.87
N TYR A 76 12.07 -6.13 9.31
CA TYR A 76 10.86 -6.36 8.53
C TYR A 76 10.73 -5.39 7.35
N LEU A 77 11.14 -4.14 7.51
CA LEU A 77 11.15 -3.16 6.42
C LEU A 77 12.07 -3.62 5.28
N ASP A 78 13.25 -4.14 5.58
CA ASP A 78 14.20 -4.65 4.59
C ASP A 78 13.61 -5.85 3.81
N ASN A 79 12.93 -6.76 4.51
CA ASN A 79 12.24 -7.89 3.90
C ASN A 79 11.11 -7.43 2.97
N ILE A 80 10.31 -6.45 3.39
CA ILE A 80 9.22 -5.89 2.58
C ILE A 80 9.78 -5.20 1.35
N GLN A 81 10.80 -4.34 1.51
CA GLN A 81 11.43 -3.67 0.39
C GLN A 81 12.01 -4.67 -0.62
N SER A 82 12.67 -5.72 -0.13
CA SER A 82 13.21 -6.79 -0.97
C SER A 82 12.10 -7.54 -1.72
N TRP A 83 10.98 -7.82 -1.05
CA TRP A 83 9.83 -8.44 -1.68
C TRP A 83 9.23 -7.55 -2.78
N PHE A 84 9.01 -6.26 -2.51
CA PHE A 84 8.50 -5.32 -3.53
C PHE A 84 9.46 -5.17 -4.72
N LYS A 85 10.78 -5.09 -4.48
CA LYS A 85 11.80 -5.09 -5.56
C LYS A 85 11.76 -6.39 -6.38
N SER A 86 11.50 -7.54 -5.76
CA SER A 86 11.37 -8.80 -6.50
C SER A 86 10.15 -8.84 -7.43
N GLN A 87 9.06 -8.15 -7.08
CA GLN A 87 7.88 -8.02 -7.95
C GLN A 87 8.10 -6.97 -9.03
N GLU A 88 8.79 -5.88 -8.68
CA GLU A 88 9.25 -4.83 -9.61
C GLU A 88 10.00 -5.42 -10.81
N ASN A 89 11.01 -6.26 -10.55
CA ASN A 89 11.83 -6.88 -11.60
C ASN A 89 11.03 -7.75 -12.61
N LYS A 90 9.79 -8.14 -12.28
CA LYS A 90 8.90 -8.85 -13.21
C LYS A 90 8.16 -7.92 -14.17
N ASN A 91 8.03 -6.63 -13.83
CA ASN A 91 7.38 -5.63 -14.65
C ASN A 91 8.38 -5.02 -15.64
N LYS A 92 7.94 -4.78 -16.89
CA LYS A 92 8.82 -4.12 -17.89
C LYS A 92 9.16 -2.66 -17.55
N SER A 93 8.37 -2.01 -16.70
CA SER A 93 8.68 -0.67 -16.16
C SER A 93 9.83 -0.68 -15.16
N GLY A 94 10.24 -1.86 -14.65
CA GLY A 94 10.79 -1.98 -13.32
C GLY A 94 9.65 -1.69 -12.34
N GLU A 95 9.31 -0.45 -12.11
CA GLU A 95 8.42 0.03 -11.06
C GLU A 95 7.13 -0.77 -10.70
N ASN A 96 6.88 -0.92 -9.38
CA ASN A 96 5.61 -1.37 -8.83
C ASN A 96 4.47 -0.37 -9.12
N ASN A 97 3.25 -0.88 -9.30
CA ASN A 97 2.04 -0.07 -9.54
C ASN A 97 2.11 0.81 -10.80
N ILE A 98 3.02 0.49 -11.73
CA ILE A 98 3.14 1.12 -13.04
C ILE A 98 3.07 0.02 -14.09
N GLN A 99 2.15 0.18 -15.05
CA GLN A 99 1.97 -0.73 -16.16
C GLN A 99 2.27 -0.03 -17.48
N LEU A 100 2.75 -0.80 -18.44
CA LEU A 100 2.92 -0.34 -19.81
C LEU A 100 1.58 -0.24 -20.53
N VAL A 101 1.48 0.75 -21.43
CA VAL A 101 0.34 0.90 -22.34
C VAL A 101 0.84 0.74 -23.77
N TYR A 102 0.20 -0.18 -24.50
CA TYR A 102 0.49 -0.38 -25.91
C TYR A 102 -0.29 0.58 -26.80
N GLY A 103 0.35 1.04 -27.86
CA GLY A 103 -0.28 1.82 -28.91
C GLY A 103 -1.34 1.03 -29.66
N ARG A 104 -2.20 1.75 -30.37
CA ARG A 104 -3.21 1.21 -31.28
C ARG A 104 -2.81 1.47 -32.72
N ASP A 105 -3.46 0.79 -33.66
CA ASP A 105 -3.33 1.00 -35.10
C ASP A 105 -1.87 0.98 -35.58
N SER A 106 -1.36 2.10 -36.09
CA SER A 106 0.02 2.25 -36.58
C SER A 106 1.09 2.04 -35.51
N LEU A 107 0.73 2.12 -34.23
CA LEU A 107 1.62 1.95 -33.08
C LEU A 107 1.40 0.62 -32.34
N LYS A 108 0.68 -0.33 -32.94
CA LYS A 108 0.39 -1.62 -32.34
C LYS A 108 1.68 -2.37 -31.97
N GLY A 109 1.76 -2.82 -30.72
CA GLY A 109 2.93 -3.54 -30.18
C GLY A 109 4.03 -2.63 -29.61
N GLN A 110 3.96 -1.31 -29.83
CA GLN A 110 4.88 -0.36 -29.25
C GLN A 110 4.36 0.17 -27.91
N ILE A 111 5.24 0.37 -26.93
CA ILE A 111 4.88 0.99 -25.66
C ILE A 111 4.81 2.50 -25.87
N VAL A 112 3.65 3.09 -25.61
CA VAL A 112 3.38 4.52 -25.86
C VAL A 112 3.18 5.34 -24.59
N ALA A 113 2.94 4.68 -23.45
CA ALA A 113 2.75 5.36 -22.18
C ALA A 113 3.01 4.45 -20.96
N TRP A 114 3.21 5.09 -19.81
CA TRP A 114 3.19 4.47 -18.49
C TRP A 114 1.89 4.80 -17.77
N LYS A 115 1.18 3.79 -17.28
CA LYS A 115 -0.08 3.93 -16.53
C LYS A 115 0.14 3.60 -15.07
N CYS A 116 -0.25 4.51 -14.18
CA CYS A 116 -0.31 4.21 -12.75
C CYS A 116 -1.56 3.38 -12.44
N VAL A 117 -1.37 2.27 -11.73
CA VAL A 117 -2.43 1.34 -11.33
C VAL A 117 -2.44 1.23 -9.82
N PHE A 118 -3.60 1.46 -9.21
CA PHE A 118 -3.76 1.55 -7.76
C PHE A 118 -4.81 0.54 -7.27
N PRO A 119 -4.82 0.19 -5.97
CA PRO A 119 -5.91 -0.55 -5.36
C PRO A 119 -7.27 0.12 -5.62
N VAL A 120 -8.31 -0.66 -5.88
CA VAL A 120 -9.66 -0.15 -6.23
C VAL A 120 -10.22 0.70 -5.09
N GLU A 121 -9.97 0.27 -3.85
CA GLU A 121 -10.38 0.91 -2.61
C GLU A 121 -9.79 2.32 -2.44
N SER A 122 -8.65 2.59 -3.09
CA SER A 122 -7.98 3.89 -2.96
C SER A 122 -8.74 5.04 -3.61
N LYS A 123 -9.59 4.74 -4.60
CA LYS A 123 -10.27 5.73 -5.45
C LYS A 123 -9.31 6.75 -6.10
N ILE A 124 -8.01 6.47 -6.13
CA ILE A 124 -7.01 7.30 -6.79
C ILE A 124 -7.25 7.21 -8.30
N LYS A 125 -7.33 8.36 -8.96
CA LYS A 125 -7.50 8.40 -10.42
C LYS A 125 -6.26 7.81 -11.10
N SER A 126 -6.42 6.72 -11.87
CA SER A 126 -5.35 6.25 -12.74
C SER A 126 -4.99 7.33 -13.77
N ARG A 127 -3.70 7.63 -13.88
CA ARG A 127 -3.14 8.53 -14.90
C ARG A 127 -2.19 7.78 -15.82
N GLN A 128 -2.06 8.29 -17.04
CA GLN A 128 -1.14 7.78 -18.05
C GLN A 128 -0.20 8.90 -18.47
N PHE A 129 1.06 8.57 -18.67
CA PHE A 129 2.12 9.48 -19.07
C PHE A 129 2.71 8.97 -20.37
N GLY A 130 2.32 9.61 -21.47
CA GLY A 130 2.73 9.24 -22.82
C GLY A 130 4.12 9.72 -23.17
N PHE A 131 4.73 9.09 -24.17
CA PHE A 131 6.01 9.48 -24.73
C PHE A 131 6.08 9.09 -26.21
N GLU A 132 6.92 9.80 -26.96
CA GLU A 132 7.25 9.44 -28.33
C GLU A 132 8.20 8.23 -28.32
N CYS A 133 7.86 7.15 -29.03
CA CYS A 133 8.63 5.90 -29.05
C CYS A 133 10.05 6.05 -29.64
N SER A 134 10.35 7.16 -30.29
CA SER A 134 11.61 7.42 -30.99
C SER A 134 12.78 7.76 -30.06
N SER A 135 12.55 8.13 -28.81
CA SER A 135 13.63 8.54 -27.89
C SER A 135 13.59 7.82 -26.55
N SER A 136 14.75 7.29 -26.13
CA SER A 136 14.90 6.69 -24.78
C SER A 136 14.72 7.73 -23.66
N MET A 137 15.02 9.00 -23.94
CA MET A 137 14.89 10.09 -22.99
C MET A 137 13.43 10.43 -22.69
N SER A 138 12.55 10.49 -23.70
CA SER A 138 11.11 10.73 -23.51
C SER A 138 10.47 9.63 -22.68
N MET A 139 10.84 8.37 -22.94
CA MET A 139 10.39 7.21 -22.16
C MET A 139 10.79 7.29 -20.68
N LYS A 140 12.05 7.68 -20.39
CA LYS A 140 12.56 7.86 -19.03
C LYS A 140 11.87 9.03 -18.31
N ASN A 141 11.65 10.15 -19.00
CA ASN A 141 10.96 11.31 -18.43
C ASN A 141 9.50 10.99 -18.08
N ALA A 142 8.79 10.28 -18.97
CA ALA A 142 7.43 9.83 -18.69
C ALA A 142 7.39 8.85 -17.51
N LEU A 143 8.38 7.96 -17.37
CA LEU A 143 8.48 7.05 -16.23
C LEU A 143 8.68 7.81 -14.92
N ASN A 144 9.59 8.79 -14.89
CA ASN A 144 9.83 9.63 -13.71
C ASN A 144 8.58 10.40 -13.27
N GLN A 145 7.80 10.92 -14.23
CA GLN A 145 6.52 11.57 -13.94
C GLN A 145 5.50 10.58 -13.37
N ALA A 146 5.42 9.37 -13.92
CA ALA A 146 4.55 8.32 -13.41
C ALA A 146 4.93 7.89 -11.98
N ILE A 147 6.22 7.73 -11.68
CA ILE A 147 6.77 7.45 -10.35
C ILE A 147 6.38 8.55 -9.37
N THR A 148 6.65 9.81 -9.73
CA THR A 148 6.36 10.96 -8.87
C THR A 148 4.87 11.06 -8.56
N TYR A 149 4.02 10.91 -9.59
CA TYR A 149 2.58 10.90 -9.41
C TYR A 149 2.10 9.75 -8.52
N ARG A 150 2.62 8.53 -8.75
CA ARG A 150 2.32 7.35 -7.94
C ARG A 150 2.65 7.60 -6.47
N ASP A 151 3.86 8.05 -6.18
CA ASP A 151 4.35 8.18 -4.80
C ASP A 151 3.58 9.26 -4.03
N ILE A 152 3.33 10.42 -4.64
CA ILE A 152 2.52 11.48 -4.04
C ILE A 152 1.08 11.00 -3.78
N SER A 153 0.47 10.34 -4.77
CA SER A 153 -0.93 9.90 -4.67
C SER A 153 -1.10 8.81 -3.62
N ILE A 154 -0.22 7.80 -3.61
CA ILE A 154 -0.24 6.73 -2.60
C ILE A 154 0.00 7.30 -1.21
N LYS A 155 1.00 8.17 -1.05
CA LYS A 155 1.29 8.79 0.25
C LYS A 155 0.10 9.58 0.77
N SER A 156 -0.45 10.48 -0.04
CA SER A 156 -1.61 11.30 0.33
C SER A 156 -2.83 10.44 0.72
N TRP A 157 -3.09 9.38 -0.04
CA TRP A 157 -4.16 8.44 0.26
C TRP A 157 -3.93 7.69 1.57
N VAL A 158 -2.77 7.06 1.76
CA VAL A 158 -2.45 6.31 2.99
C VAL A 158 -2.47 7.23 4.21
N ASP A 159 -1.94 8.45 4.09
CA ASP A 159 -1.96 9.43 5.19
C ASP A 159 -3.38 9.84 5.59
N SER A 160 -4.32 9.87 4.66
CA SER A 160 -5.75 10.13 4.97
C SER A 160 -6.46 8.98 5.70
N LEU A 161 -5.85 7.79 5.76
CA LEU A 161 -6.36 6.63 6.49
C LEU A 161 -5.80 6.52 7.92
N LYS A 162 -4.77 7.32 8.25
CA LYS A 162 -4.03 7.27 9.52
C LYS A 162 -4.85 7.76 10.71
#